data_AF-A0A7X7B5U3-F1
#
_entry.id   AF-A0A7X7B5U3-F1
#
_cell.length_a   1.000
_cell.length_b   1.000
_cell.length_c   1.000
_cell.angle_alpha   90.00
_cell.angle_beta   90.00
_cell.angle_gamma   90.00
#
_symmetry.space_group_name_H-M   'P 1'
#
loop_
_entity.id
_entity.type
_entity.pdbx_description
1 polymer ?
#
loop_
_entity_poly.entity_id
_entity_poly.type
_entity_poly.pdbx_seq_one_letter_code
_entity_poly.pdbx_strand_id
1 'polypeptide(L)'
;MPISIGVNEYLVMSYVGLVASGYELSDKNDTEIMSLVDDIRNTSFKDSAVEYFKKARSTNVINPYWPYGSDISAACFFIKDYEFNTFNDYAAFIKSCGFGGHEDWFWDWIKGLPGVLKQIKENPGYSKLWKRYQDIIQARLNDYNRQIRIIESAIKKFTNMPYSIEFSPNLLQSPSMADFVKQGDRTVVITTYPTEISILHEFLHPFITAHRNIIVSLLPKVNPDKCFNAGRMITYGYMWDDSEDSKIHALEECFVRGITIGLSSMSKQEKSQYCKWSCDSGFLFVREVLKAMDTMDVTEENLGDFIRQVMGSGCVK
;
A
#
# COMPACT_ATOMS: atom_id res chain seq x y z
N MET A 1 17.33 11.30 0.31
CA MET A 1 16.76 12.40 -0.51
C MET A 1 15.36 12.69 0.03
N PRO A 2 14.79 13.90 -0.13
CA PRO A 2 13.45 14.13 0.37
C PRO A 2 12.44 13.24 -0.37
N ILE A 3 11.38 12.82 0.31
CA ILE A 3 10.27 12.10 -0.31
C ILE A 3 9.65 13.04 -1.34
N SER A 4 9.57 12.61 -2.60
CA SER A 4 8.95 13.41 -3.65
C SER A 4 7.43 13.23 -3.66
N ILE A 5 6.69 14.23 -4.15
CA ILE A 5 5.26 14.11 -4.43
C ILE A 5 5.08 14.02 -5.94
N GLY A 6 4.49 12.94 -6.43
CA GLY A 6 4.26 12.70 -7.86
C GLY A 6 2.78 12.45 -8.14
N VAL A 7 2.14 13.25 -8.98
CA VAL A 7 0.76 12.97 -9.40
C VAL A 7 0.79 12.17 -10.71
N ASN A 8 0.28 10.95 -10.67
CA ASN A 8 0.18 10.09 -11.85
C ASN A 8 -1.20 10.25 -12.52
N GLU A 9 -1.24 10.80 -13.74
CA GLU A 9 -2.50 11.01 -14.47
C GLU A 9 -3.18 9.68 -14.88
N TYR A 10 -2.42 8.62 -15.18
CA TYR A 10 -2.98 7.28 -15.47
C TYR A 10 -3.71 6.71 -14.27
N LEU A 11 -3.16 6.94 -13.06
CA LEU A 11 -3.81 6.56 -11.81
C LEU A 11 -5.15 7.31 -11.63
N VAL A 12 -5.17 8.61 -11.91
CA VAL A 12 -6.41 9.39 -11.83
C VAL A 12 -7.43 8.96 -12.89
N MET A 13 -7.00 8.72 -14.14
CA MET A 13 -7.89 8.19 -15.19
C MET A 13 -8.49 6.85 -14.80
N SER A 14 -7.68 5.97 -14.19
CA SER A 14 -8.14 4.67 -13.71
C SER A 14 -9.22 4.81 -12.64
N TYR A 15 -9.03 5.70 -11.67
CA TYR A 15 -10.02 5.91 -10.62
C TYR A 15 -11.25 6.69 -11.09
N VAL A 16 -11.12 7.57 -12.09
CA VAL A 16 -12.27 8.15 -12.79
C VAL A 16 -13.10 7.04 -13.43
N GLY A 17 -12.46 6.10 -14.11
CA GLY A 17 -13.11 4.93 -14.69
C GLY A 17 -13.78 4.03 -13.65
N LEU A 18 -13.08 3.73 -12.54
CA LEU A 18 -13.63 2.96 -11.42
C LEU A 18 -14.87 3.67 -10.83
N VAL A 19 -14.81 4.97 -10.54
CA VAL A 19 -15.94 5.74 -10.00
C VAL A 19 -17.10 5.78 -10.97
N ALA A 20 -16.86 6.01 -12.26
CA ALA A 20 -17.88 5.95 -13.30
C ALA A 20 -18.55 4.56 -13.41
N SER A 21 -17.80 3.49 -13.09
CA SER A 21 -18.30 2.11 -13.08
C SER A 21 -19.01 1.68 -11.78
N GLY A 22 -19.00 2.53 -10.75
CA GLY A 22 -19.68 2.28 -9.47
C GLY A 22 -18.78 2.14 -8.25
N TYR A 23 -17.50 2.55 -8.33
CA TYR A 23 -16.64 2.64 -7.15
C TYR A 23 -17.18 3.67 -6.15
N GLU A 24 -17.22 3.27 -4.87
CA GLU A 24 -17.93 4.02 -3.82
C GLU A 24 -17.16 4.08 -2.48
N LEU A 25 -15.87 3.73 -2.50
CA LEU A 25 -15.05 3.68 -1.29
C LEU A 25 -14.27 4.96 -1.01
N SER A 26 -14.38 5.99 -1.86
CA SER A 26 -13.74 7.30 -1.63
C SER A 26 -14.19 7.92 -0.30
N ASP A 27 -13.41 8.86 0.26
CA ASP A 27 -13.72 9.45 1.56
C ASP A 27 -15.02 10.26 1.55
N LYS A 28 -16.05 9.71 2.20
CA LYS A 28 -17.39 10.31 2.29
C LYS A 28 -17.43 11.58 3.16
N ASN A 29 -16.40 11.81 3.98
CA ASN A 29 -16.31 12.99 4.82
C ASN A 29 -15.62 14.17 4.13
N ASP A 30 -14.98 13.92 2.98
CA ASP A 30 -14.29 14.93 2.21
C ASP A 30 -15.20 15.50 1.12
N THR A 31 -15.80 16.66 1.39
CA THR A 31 -16.83 17.26 0.53
C THR A 31 -16.29 17.66 -0.86
N GLU A 32 -15.01 18.03 -0.96
CA GLU A 32 -14.38 18.36 -2.25
C GLU A 32 -14.26 17.11 -3.13
N ILE A 33 -13.85 15.99 -2.51
CA ILE A 33 -13.73 14.70 -3.18
C ILE A 33 -15.10 14.15 -3.58
N MET A 34 -16.09 14.21 -2.67
CA MET A 34 -17.43 13.75 -3.00
C MET A 34 -18.06 14.56 -4.13
N SER A 35 -17.83 15.87 -4.18
CA SER A 35 -18.30 16.68 -5.29
C SER A 35 -17.53 16.39 -6.60
N LEU A 36 -16.26 15.98 -6.55
CA LEU A 36 -15.54 15.47 -7.73
C LEU A 36 -16.09 14.11 -8.18
N VAL A 37 -16.42 13.22 -7.24
CA VAL A 37 -17.07 11.92 -7.51
C VAL A 37 -18.41 12.12 -8.21
N ASP A 38 -19.22 13.08 -7.77
CA ASP A 38 -20.49 13.41 -8.42
C ASP A 38 -20.28 13.95 -9.85
N ASP A 39 -19.30 14.82 -10.07
CA ASP A 39 -18.94 15.29 -11.41
C ASP A 39 -18.51 14.13 -12.33
N ILE A 40 -17.74 13.17 -11.82
CA ILE A 40 -17.34 11.98 -12.56
C ILE A 40 -18.57 11.16 -12.95
N ARG A 41 -19.48 10.88 -12.01
CA ARG A 41 -20.70 10.10 -12.25
C ARG A 41 -21.65 10.77 -13.24
N ASN A 42 -21.66 12.10 -13.27
CA ASN A 42 -22.46 12.88 -14.21
C ASN A 42 -21.79 13.06 -15.58
N THR A 43 -20.54 12.58 -15.75
CA THR A 43 -19.84 12.62 -17.03
C THR A 43 -20.17 11.37 -17.85
N SER A 44 -20.71 11.56 -19.06
CA SER A 44 -21.04 10.46 -19.97
C SER A 44 -19.79 9.88 -20.63
N PHE A 45 -19.13 8.93 -19.96
CA PHE A 45 -18.06 8.11 -20.55
C PHE A 45 -18.62 7.06 -21.51
N LYS A 46 -17.77 6.53 -22.41
CA LYS A 46 -18.16 5.45 -23.33
C LYS A 46 -18.52 4.19 -22.52
N ASP A 47 -19.61 3.53 -22.87
CA ASP A 47 -20.07 2.29 -22.21
C ASP A 47 -18.97 1.22 -22.17
N SER A 48 -18.17 1.10 -23.24
CA SER A 48 -17.03 0.17 -23.30
C SER A 48 -15.99 0.42 -22.20
N ALA A 49 -15.72 1.69 -21.86
CA ALA A 49 -14.80 2.05 -20.79
C ALA A 49 -15.42 1.74 -19.42
N VAL A 50 -16.71 2.04 -19.23
CA VAL A 50 -17.44 1.75 -17.99
C VAL A 50 -17.49 0.25 -17.73
N GLU A 51 -17.85 -0.57 -18.73
CA GLU A 51 -17.89 -2.03 -18.61
C GLU A 51 -16.51 -2.64 -18.34
N TYR A 52 -15.44 -2.07 -18.91
CA TYR A 52 -14.07 -2.50 -18.60
C TYR A 52 -13.75 -2.39 -17.11
N PHE A 53 -14.08 -1.24 -16.49
CA PHE A 53 -13.79 -0.99 -15.07
C PHE A 53 -14.73 -1.74 -14.12
N LYS A 54 -15.98 -2.04 -14.54
CA LYS A 54 -16.88 -2.90 -13.75
C LYS A 54 -16.27 -4.27 -13.43
N LYS A 55 -15.43 -4.80 -14.33
CA LYS A 55 -14.73 -6.08 -14.14
C LYS A 55 -13.74 -6.08 -12.97
N ALA A 56 -13.33 -4.92 -12.47
CA ALA A 56 -12.47 -4.82 -11.28
C ALA A 56 -13.19 -5.22 -9.98
N ARG A 57 -14.52 -5.36 -9.99
CA ARG A 57 -15.27 -5.79 -8.81
C ARG A 57 -15.09 -7.30 -8.57
N SER A 58 -14.66 -7.67 -7.38
CA SER A 58 -14.47 -9.05 -6.92
C SER A 58 -15.57 -9.50 -5.94
N THR A 59 -15.42 -10.70 -5.39
CA THR A 59 -16.30 -11.29 -4.38
C THR A 59 -15.92 -10.89 -2.94
N ASN A 60 -14.87 -10.09 -2.74
CA ASN A 60 -14.44 -9.69 -1.40
C ASN A 60 -15.48 -8.77 -0.75
N VAL A 61 -15.98 -9.17 0.43
CA VAL A 61 -17.07 -8.49 1.14
C VAL A 61 -16.60 -7.20 1.82
N ILE A 62 -15.32 -7.12 2.21
CA ILE A 62 -14.74 -5.98 2.92
C ILE A 62 -14.35 -4.88 1.93
N ASN A 63 -13.66 -5.26 0.86
CA ASN A 63 -13.29 -4.37 -0.24
C ASN A 63 -13.67 -5.03 -1.57
N PRO A 64 -14.84 -4.69 -2.14
CA PRO A 64 -15.32 -5.27 -3.40
C PRO A 64 -14.43 -5.02 -4.60
N TYR A 65 -13.40 -4.18 -4.50
CA TYR A 65 -12.46 -3.89 -5.58
C TYR A 65 -11.10 -4.55 -5.35
N TRP A 66 -10.91 -5.29 -4.26
CA TRP A 66 -9.66 -6.02 -4.01
C TRP A 66 -9.64 -7.38 -4.71
N PRO A 67 -8.54 -7.80 -5.37
CA PRO A 67 -7.26 -7.08 -5.52
C PRO A 67 -7.23 -6.15 -6.75
N TYR A 68 -8.16 -6.30 -7.69
CA TYR A 68 -8.07 -5.75 -9.04
C TYR A 68 -7.97 -4.21 -9.12
N GLY A 69 -8.53 -3.49 -8.16
CA GLY A 69 -8.36 -2.04 -8.05
C GLY A 69 -6.92 -1.64 -7.73
N SER A 70 -6.27 -2.36 -6.82
CA SER A 70 -4.86 -2.18 -6.47
C SER A 70 -3.94 -2.63 -7.60
N ASP A 71 -4.31 -3.68 -8.32
CA ASP A 71 -3.58 -4.11 -9.52
C ASP A 71 -3.59 -3.06 -10.64
N ILE A 72 -4.73 -2.38 -10.82
CA ILE A 72 -4.87 -1.23 -11.71
C ILE A 72 -4.01 -0.06 -11.20
N SER A 73 -4.05 0.25 -9.90
CA SER A 73 -3.20 1.30 -9.30
C SER A 73 -1.73 1.07 -9.64
N ALA A 74 -1.24 -0.16 -9.47
CA ALA A 74 0.12 -0.52 -9.79
C ALA A 74 0.43 -0.42 -11.29
N ALA A 75 -0.46 -0.93 -12.15
CA ALA A 75 -0.29 -0.91 -13.61
C ALA A 75 -0.06 0.51 -14.15
N CYS A 76 -0.69 1.52 -13.56
CA CYS A 76 -0.55 2.93 -13.96
C CYS A 76 0.88 3.47 -13.91
N PHE A 77 1.78 2.85 -13.13
CA PHE A 77 3.18 3.25 -13.05
C PHE A 77 4.05 2.57 -14.10
N PHE A 78 3.53 1.55 -14.78
CA PHE A 78 4.22 0.86 -15.89
C PHE A 78 3.70 1.28 -17.26
N ILE A 79 2.75 2.22 -17.32
CA ILE A 79 2.17 2.76 -18.55
C ILE A 79 2.85 4.08 -18.93
N LYS A 80 3.19 4.20 -20.21
CA LYS A 80 3.70 5.42 -20.85
C LYS A 80 3.15 5.52 -22.27
N ASP A 81 2.74 6.71 -22.68
CA ASP A 81 2.17 6.97 -24.01
C ASP A 81 1.01 6.03 -24.38
N TYR A 82 0.18 5.66 -23.39
CA TYR A 82 -0.92 4.68 -23.52
C TYR A 82 -0.47 3.29 -23.97
N GLU A 83 0.74 2.89 -23.62
CA GLU A 83 1.26 1.54 -23.78
C GLU A 83 1.99 1.11 -22.50
N PHE A 84 2.10 -0.19 -22.25
CA PHE A 84 3.01 -0.66 -21.19
C PHE A 84 4.44 -0.45 -21.67
N ASN A 85 5.24 0.31 -20.92
CA ASN A 85 6.67 0.43 -21.19
C ASN A 85 7.33 -0.96 -21.11
N THR A 86 6.95 -1.74 -20.10
CA THR A 86 7.35 -3.16 -19.92
C THR A 86 6.27 -3.94 -19.16
N PHE A 87 5.39 -4.64 -19.89
CA PHE A 87 4.36 -5.48 -19.25
C PHE A 87 4.96 -6.58 -18.37
N ASN A 88 6.13 -7.10 -18.74
CA ASN A 88 6.83 -8.12 -17.97
C ASN A 88 7.28 -7.60 -16.60
N ASP A 89 7.68 -6.33 -16.49
CA ASP A 89 8.11 -5.76 -15.22
C ASP A 89 6.92 -5.56 -14.28
N TYR A 90 5.78 -5.11 -14.83
CA TYR A 90 4.51 -5.08 -14.10
C TYR A 90 4.13 -6.48 -13.59
N ALA A 91 4.15 -7.48 -14.48
CA ALA A 91 3.80 -8.86 -14.11
C ALA A 91 4.76 -9.45 -13.08
N ALA A 92 6.06 -9.14 -13.17
CA ALA A 92 7.06 -9.54 -12.19
C ALA A 92 6.80 -8.87 -10.83
N PHE A 93 6.45 -7.58 -10.83
CA PHE A 93 6.08 -6.84 -9.63
C PHE A 93 4.86 -7.47 -8.93
N ILE A 94 3.75 -7.68 -9.65
CA ILE A 94 2.54 -8.31 -9.08
C ILE A 94 2.85 -9.69 -8.47
N LYS A 95 3.64 -10.51 -9.17
CA LYS A 95 4.10 -11.81 -8.64
C LYS A 95 4.94 -11.67 -7.37
N SER A 96 5.81 -10.66 -7.30
CA SER A 96 6.67 -10.41 -6.14
C SER A 96 5.89 -9.98 -4.88
N CYS A 97 4.71 -9.39 -5.07
CA CYS A 97 3.79 -9.04 -3.97
C CYS A 97 3.00 -10.26 -3.44
N GLY A 98 3.33 -11.48 -3.88
CA GLY A 98 2.64 -12.71 -3.44
C GLY A 98 1.35 -13.01 -4.20
N PHE A 99 0.97 -12.21 -5.20
CA PHE A 99 -0.23 -12.41 -6.01
C PHE A 99 -0.01 -13.40 -7.17
N GLY A 100 0.54 -14.58 -6.86
CA GLY A 100 0.78 -15.64 -7.85
C GLY A 100 -0.48 -16.30 -8.43
N GLY A 101 -1.68 -15.93 -7.97
CA GLY A 101 -2.94 -16.63 -8.23
C GLY A 101 -3.93 -15.93 -9.15
N HIS A 102 -3.52 -14.94 -9.95
CA HIS A 102 -4.44 -14.32 -10.90
C HIS A 102 -4.85 -15.29 -12.01
N GLU A 103 -6.16 -15.33 -12.30
CA GLU A 103 -6.73 -16.10 -13.40
C GLU A 103 -6.24 -15.61 -14.77
N ASP A 104 -6.20 -16.47 -15.79
CA ASP A 104 -5.66 -16.12 -17.11
C ASP A 104 -6.32 -14.88 -17.73
N TRP A 105 -7.63 -14.69 -17.49
CA TRP A 105 -8.36 -13.52 -18.01
C TRP A 105 -7.82 -12.20 -17.48
N PHE A 106 -7.24 -12.18 -16.27
CA PHE A 106 -6.75 -10.96 -15.63
C PHE A 106 -5.63 -10.33 -16.45
N TRP A 107 -4.70 -11.14 -16.94
CA TRP A 107 -3.56 -10.65 -17.71
C TRP A 107 -3.98 -10.02 -19.03
N ASP A 108 -4.98 -10.60 -19.70
CA ASP A 108 -5.54 -10.04 -20.93
C ASP A 108 -6.37 -8.80 -20.67
N TRP A 109 -7.11 -8.77 -19.55
CA TRP A 109 -7.84 -7.60 -19.12
C TRP A 109 -6.88 -6.43 -18.84
N ILE A 110 -5.85 -6.63 -18.03
CA ILE A 110 -4.95 -5.54 -17.63
C ILE A 110 -4.07 -5.03 -18.78
N LYS A 111 -3.73 -5.88 -19.77
CA LYS A 111 -3.13 -5.44 -21.04
C LYS A 111 -4.00 -4.45 -21.80
N GLY A 112 -5.32 -4.52 -21.63
CA GLY A 112 -6.29 -3.60 -22.23
C GLY A 112 -6.36 -2.24 -21.54
N LEU A 113 -5.85 -2.10 -20.32
CA LEU A 113 -5.93 -0.87 -19.52
C LEU A 113 -5.48 0.38 -20.28
N PRO A 114 -4.29 0.42 -20.93
CA PRO A 114 -3.80 1.64 -21.57
C PRO A 114 -4.75 2.16 -22.65
N GLY A 115 -5.35 1.26 -23.44
CA GLY A 115 -6.32 1.62 -24.47
C GLY A 115 -7.63 2.19 -23.89
N VAL A 116 -8.05 1.71 -22.72
CA VAL A 116 -9.24 2.25 -22.03
C VAL A 116 -8.93 3.59 -21.36
N LEU A 117 -7.73 3.78 -20.81
CA LEU A 117 -7.30 5.09 -20.28
C LEU A 117 -7.28 6.15 -21.39
N LYS A 118 -6.89 5.78 -22.61
CA LYS A 118 -6.99 6.67 -23.78
C LYS A 118 -8.45 7.09 -24.04
N GLN A 119 -9.41 6.18 -23.94
CA GLN A 119 -10.83 6.51 -24.08
C GLN A 119 -11.33 7.47 -22.99
N ILE A 120 -10.86 7.31 -21.75
CA ILE A 120 -11.14 8.26 -20.65
C ILE A 120 -10.57 9.64 -21.00
N LYS A 121 -9.30 9.72 -21.43
CA LYS A 121 -8.63 10.98 -21.81
C LYS A 121 -9.35 11.72 -22.93
N GLU A 122 -9.79 10.99 -23.95
CA GLU A 122 -10.47 11.54 -25.14
C GLU A 122 -11.87 12.07 -24.84
N ASN A 123 -12.44 11.78 -23.67
CA ASN A 123 -13.74 12.32 -23.28
C ASN A 123 -13.62 13.86 -23.08
N PRO A 124 -14.49 14.67 -23.71
CA PRO A 124 -14.44 16.13 -23.58
C PRO A 124 -14.51 16.65 -22.14
N GLY A 125 -15.22 15.93 -21.26
CA GLY A 125 -15.36 16.28 -19.84
C GLY A 125 -14.12 15.99 -18.99
N TYR A 126 -13.23 15.10 -19.44
CA TYR A 126 -12.09 14.67 -18.63
C TYR A 126 -11.12 15.80 -18.31
N SER A 127 -10.87 16.72 -19.26
CA SER A 127 -9.96 17.85 -19.03
C SER A 127 -10.38 18.72 -17.83
N LYS A 128 -11.69 18.91 -17.65
CA LYS A 128 -12.26 19.64 -16.49
C LYS A 128 -12.10 18.84 -15.20
N LEU A 129 -12.36 17.53 -15.22
CA LEU A 129 -12.18 16.65 -14.06
C LEU A 129 -10.72 16.61 -13.61
N TRP A 130 -9.80 16.50 -14.56
CA TRP A 130 -8.37 16.50 -14.29
C TRP A 130 -7.91 17.82 -13.68
N LYS A 131 -8.32 18.95 -14.27
CA LYS A 131 -8.01 20.27 -13.72
C LYS A 131 -8.52 20.42 -12.28
N ARG A 132 -9.76 19.97 -12.02
CA ARG A 132 -10.35 19.98 -10.68
C ARG A 132 -9.56 19.13 -9.69
N TYR A 133 -9.14 17.91 -10.08
CA TYR A 133 -8.29 17.06 -9.27
C TYR A 133 -6.96 17.76 -8.91
N GLN A 134 -6.30 18.37 -9.91
CA GLN A 134 -5.05 19.11 -9.70
C GLN A 134 -5.22 20.28 -8.73
N ASP A 135 -6.33 21.01 -8.82
CA ASP A 135 -6.61 22.13 -7.92
C ASP A 135 -6.79 21.68 -6.46
N ILE A 136 -7.44 20.53 -6.23
CA ILE A 136 -7.57 19.92 -4.88
C ILE A 136 -6.19 19.51 -4.34
N ILE A 137 -5.35 18.87 -5.16
CA ILE A 137 -3.98 18.52 -4.77
C ILE A 137 -3.16 19.77 -4.44
N GLN A 138 -3.27 20.81 -5.26
CA GLN A 138 -2.52 22.05 -5.08
C GLN A 138 -2.89 22.74 -3.77
N ALA A 139 -4.16 22.69 -3.36
CA ALA A 139 -4.62 23.19 -2.07
C ALA A 139 -4.06 22.39 -0.87
N ARG A 140 -3.81 21.08 -1.05
CA ARG A 140 -3.30 20.18 0.00
C ARG A 140 -1.77 20.11 0.07
N LEU A 141 -1.07 20.64 -0.94
CA LEU A 141 0.37 20.46 -1.10
C LEU A 141 1.21 20.95 0.09
N ASN A 142 0.82 22.06 0.73
CA ASN A 142 1.53 22.57 1.91
C ASN A 142 1.43 21.61 3.10
N ASP A 143 0.26 21.00 3.29
CA ASP A 143 0.03 20.02 4.34
C ASP A 143 0.77 18.71 4.04
N TYR A 144 0.70 18.22 2.80
CA TYR A 144 1.48 17.05 2.38
C TYR A 144 2.98 17.22 2.64
N ASN A 145 3.55 18.37 2.26
CA ASN A 145 4.95 18.67 2.54
C ASN A 145 5.25 18.74 4.05
N ARG A 146 4.30 19.21 4.86
CA ARG A 146 4.46 19.20 6.33
C ARG A 146 4.52 17.78 6.87
N GLN A 147 3.62 16.91 6.43
CA GLN A 147 3.61 15.51 6.86
C GLN A 147 4.85 14.76 6.40
N ILE A 148 5.25 14.95 5.14
CA ILE A 148 6.48 14.36 4.60
C ILE A 148 7.70 14.71 5.47
N ARG A 149 7.84 15.95 5.93
CA ARG A 149 8.96 16.32 6.83
C ARG A 149 8.94 15.55 8.15
N ILE A 150 7.76 15.24 8.69
CA ILE A 150 7.62 14.42 9.90
C ILE A 150 8.09 12.99 9.61
N ILE A 151 7.64 12.42 8.48
CA ILE A 151 8.01 11.07 8.02
C ILE A 151 9.52 10.96 7.80
N GLU A 152 10.12 11.92 7.09
CA GLU A 152 11.57 11.96 6.87
C GLU A 152 12.34 12.06 8.20
N SER A 153 11.80 12.76 9.19
CA SER A 153 12.40 12.83 10.52
C SER A 153 12.33 11.49 11.24
N ALA A 154 11.28 10.70 11.03
CA ALA A 154 11.21 9.33 11.54
C ALA A 154 12.17 8.39 10.80
N ILE A 155 12.27 8.47 9.47
CA ILE A 155 13.22 7.69 8.67
C ILE A 155 14.68 7.94 9.12
N LYS A 156 15.04 9.21 9.37
CA LYS A 156 16.39 9.59 9.83
C LYS A 156 16.77 9.04 11.21
N LYS A 157 15.80 8.65 12.04
CA LYS A 157 16.08 7.95 13.31
C LYS A 157 16.50 6.50 13.07
N PHE A 158 16.06 5.92 11.96
CA PHE A 158 16.32 4.53 11.61
C PHE A 158 17.58 4.36 10.75
N THR A 159 17.76 5.21 9.72
CA THR A 159 18.92 5.10 8.81
C THR A 159 19.39 6.46 8.27
N ASN A 160 20.67 6.52 7.90
CA ASN A 160 21.28 7.61 7.13
C ASN A 160 21.48 7.25 5.63
N MET A 161 21.11 6.03 5.22
CA MET A 161 21.26 5.58 3.85
C MET A 161 20.33 6.33 2.89
N PRO A 162 20.75 6.55 1.64
CA PRO A 162 19.89 7.15 0.64
C PRO A 162 18.70 6.22 0.35
N TYR A 163 17.52 6.82 0.26
CA TYR A 163 16.28 6.16 -0.14
C TYR A 163 15.60 6.97 -1.25
N SER A 164 14.78 6.28 -2.03
CA SER A 164 13.98 6.84 -3.13
C SER A 164 12.51 6.48 -2.88
N ILE A 165 11.77 7.41 -2.30
CA ILE A 165 10.33 7.26 -2.06
C ILE A 165 9.58 8.37 -2.76
N GLU A 166 8.52 8.00 -3.45
CA GLU A 166 7.54 8.92 -4.03
C GLU A 166 6.19 8.71 -3.37
N PHE A 167 5.61 9.76 -2.80
CA PHE A 167 4.20 9.78 -2.45
C PHE A 167 3.37 10.15 -3.68
N SER A 168 2.49 9.24 -4.10
CA SER A 168 1.54 9.48 -5.18
C SER A 168 0.11 9.61 -4.63
N PRO A 169 -0.44 10.83 -4.50
CA PRO A 169 -1.77 11.00 -3.96
C PRO A 169 -2.82 10.42 -4.90
N ASN A 170 -3.72 9.61 -4.34
CA ASN A 170 -4.90 9.10 -5.03
C ASN A 170 -6.17 9.44 -4.24
N LEU A 171 -6.70 10.63 -4.46
CA LEU A 171 -7.82 11.16 -3.67
C LEU A 171 -9.13 10.39 -3.85
N LEU A 172 -9.27 9.64 -4.96
CA LEU A 172 -10.45 8.85 -5.26
C LEU A 172 -10.39 7.45 -4.62
N GLN A 173 -9.25 7.04 -4.05
CA GLN A 173 -9.08 5.79 -3.33
C GLN A 173 -9.80 5.81 -1.97
N SER A 174 -9.99 4.63 -1.38
CA SER A 174 -10.39 4.53 0.03
C SER A 174 -9.30 5.14 0.93
N PRO A 175 -9.67 6.00 1.90
CA PRO A 175 -8.70 6.60 2.82
C PRO A 175 -8.02 5.58 3.74
N SER A 176 -8.61 4.39 3.91
CA SER A 176 -8.04 3.29 4.67
C SER A 176 -7.09 2.40 3.87
N MET A 177 -6.92 2.66 2.57
CA MET A 177 -6.04 1.89 1.71
C MET A 177 -4.73 2.62 1.44
N ALA A 178 -3.67 1.82 1.33
CA ALA A 178 -2.43 2.22 0.72
C ALA A 178 -2.02 1.09 -0.23
N ASP A 179 -1.65 1.45 -1.45
CA ASP A 179 -0.96 0.56 -2.38
C ASP A 179 0.49 1.02 -2.51
N PHE A 180 1.34 0.16 -3.07
CA PHE A 180 2.71 0.54 -3.40
C PHE A 180 3.12 -0.03 -4.75
N VAL A 181 4.17 0.57 -5.33
CA VAL A 181 4.84 0.06 -6.52
C VAL A 181 6.35 0.16 -6.32
N LYS A 182 7.07 -0.92 -6.64
CA LYS A 182 8.54 -0.90 -6.71
C LYS A 182 9.00 -0.82 -8.16
N GLN A 183 9.85 0.16 -8.46
CA GLN A 183 10.47 0.34 -9.78
C GLN A 183 11.96 0.63 -9.60
N GLY A 184 12.79 -0.41 -9.75
CA GLY A 184 14.20 -0.33 -9.42
C GLY A 184 14.40 -0.06 -7.93
N ASP A 185 15.08 1.02 -7.59
CA ASP A 185 15.33 1.49 -6.23
C ASP A 185 14.23 2.43 -5.68
N ARG A 186 13.27 2.83 -6.53
CA ARG A 186 12.17 3.71 -6.15
C ARG A 186 10.97 2.91 -5.63
N THR A 187 10.49 3.28 -4.45
CA THR A 187 9.19 2.87 -3.91
C THR A 187 8.18 4.00 -4.07
N VAL A 188 7.11 3.76 -4.81
CA VAL A 188 5.96 4.67 -4.88
C VAL A 188 4.93 4.20 -3.86
N VAL A 189 4.48 5.08 -2.98
CA VAL A 189 3.39 4.82 -2.03
C VAL A 189 2.16 5.59 -2.49
N ILE A 190 1.09 4.85 -2.77
CA ILE A 190 -0.17 5.35 -3.31
C ILE A 190 -1.20 5.37 -2.19
N THR A 191 -1.67 6.55 -1.81
CA THR A 191 -2.72 6.69 -0.78
C THR A 191 -3.35 8.08 -0.89
N THR A 192 -4.47 8.32 -0.20
CA THR A 192 -5.16 9.62 -0.19
C THR A 192 -4.36 10.69 0.56
N TYR A 193 -3.57 10.28 1.57
CA TYR A 193 -2.85 11.17 2.47
C TYR A 193 -1.51 10.55 2.92
N PRO A 194 -0.40 11.31 2.95
CA PRO A 194 0.92 10.76 3.31
C PRO A 194 1.01 10.57 4.83
N THR A 195 0.48 9.46 5.35
CA THR A 195 0.59 9.12 6.77
C THR A 195 1.94 8.50 7.09
N GLU A 196 2.43 8.73 8.32
CA GLU A 196 3.64 8.04 8.82
C GLU A 196 3.52 6.53 8.73
N ILE A 197 2.36 5.97 9.10
CA ILE A 197 2.13 4.54 9.07
C ILE A 197 2.29 3.99 7.65
N SER A 198 1.60 4.55 6.66
CA SER A 198 1.65 4.02 5.29
C SER A 198 3.04 4.12 4.68
N ILE A 199 3.73 5.27 4.81
CA ILE A 199 5.02 5.46 4.15
C ILE A 199 6.16 4.71 4.88
N LEU A 200 6.19 4.75 6.22
CA LEU A 200 7.22 4.02 6.98
C LEU A 200 7.07 2.51 6.82
N HIS A 201 5.84 2.00 6.73
CA HIS A 201 5.58 0.57 6.49
C HIS A 201 6.25 0.09 5.21
N GLU A 202 5.98 0.77 4.09
CA GLU A 202 6.58 0.42 2.80
C GLU A 202 8.09 0.65 2.75
N PHE A 203 8.56 1.69 3.43
CA PHE A 203 9.98 1.98 3.55
C PHE A 203 10.75 0.87 4.28
N LEU A 204 10.16 0.26 5.31
CA LEU A 204 10.84 -0.72 6.17
C LEU A 204 10.90 -2.12 5.54
N HIS A 205 10.01 -2.45 4.61
CA HIS A 205 9.92 -3.77 3.96
C HIS A 205 11.27 -4.30 3.44
N PRO A 206 12.05 -3.55 2.64
CA PRO A 206 13.35 -4.01 2.15
C PRO A 206 14.35 -4.33 3.27
N PHE A 207 14.37 -3.54 4.35
CA PHE A 207 15.29 -3.74 5.47
C PHE A 207 14.96 -5.02 6.23
N ILE A 208 13.67 -5.28 6.48
CA ILE A 208 13.25 -6.52 7.15
C ILE A 208 13.51 -7.74 6.26
N THR A 209 13.21 -7.63 4.97
CA THR A 209 13.46 -8.72 3.99
C THR A 209 14.94 -9.08 3.90
N ALA A 210 15.85 -8.11 4.02
CA ALA A 210 17.30 -8.36 4.05
C ALA A 210 17.74 -9.24 5.23
N HIS A 211 16.91 -9.33 6.28
CA HIS A 211 17.11 -10.18 7.46
C HIS A 211 16.20 -11.43 7.48
N ARG A 212 15.53 -11.77 6.37
CA ARG A 212 14.65 -12.95 6.27
C ARG A 212 15.32 -14.24 6.73
N ASN A 213 16.61 -14.42 6.42
CA ASN A 213 17.39 -15.59 6.84
C ASN A 213 17.43 -15.78 8.37
N ILE A 214 17.44 -14.68 9.15
CA ILE A 214 17.35 -14.72 10.61
C ILE A 214 15.99 -15.28 11.01
N ILE A 215 14.90 -14.74 10.44
CA ILE A 215 13.53 -15.19 10.72
C ILE A 215 13.37 -16.67 10.39
N VAL A 216 13.81 -17.11 9.21
CA VAL A 216 13.81 -18.52 8.79
C VAL A 216 14.53 -19.42 9.79
N SER A 217 15.72 -19.02 10.24
CA SER A 217 16.52 -19.83 11.17
C SER A 217 15.91 -19.94 12.57
N LEU A 218 15.09 -18.98 12.97
CA LEU A 218 14.46 -18.90 14.28
C LEU A 218 13.02 -19.41 14.29
N LEU A 219 12.34 -19.47 13.14
CA LEU A 219 10.97 -19.95 13.01
C LEU A 219 10.73 -21.33 13.68
N PRO A 220 11.61 -22.34 13.54
CA PRO A 220 11.41 -23.64 14.20
C PRO A 220 11.44 -23.59 15.74
N LYS A 221 12.03 -22.53 16.31
CA LYS A 221 12.22 -22.34 17.76
C LYS A 221 11.12 -21.51 18.40
N VAL A 222 10.30 -20.83 17.61
CA VAL A 222 9.16 -20.06 18.08
C VAL A 222 7.86 -20.88 17.97
N ASN A 223 6.84 -20.49 18.73
CA ASN A 223 5.47 -20.95 18.55
C ASN A 223 4.71 -19.94 17.66
N PRO A 224 4.45 -20.27 16.36
CA PRO A 224 3.78 -19.35 15.43
C PRO A 224 2.42 -18.85 15.91
N ASP A 225 1.66 -19.68 16.64
CA ASP A 225 0.32 -19.31 17.14
C ASP A 225 0.36 -18.17 18.18
N LYS A 226 1.51 -17.96 18.82
CA LYS A 226 1.73 -16.80 19.71
C LYS A 226 2.09 -15.54 18.92
N CYS A 227 2.62 -15.70 17.72
CA CYS A 227 3.12 -14.59 16.92
C CYS A 227 2.05 -14.08 15.92
N PHE A 228 1.18 -14.96 15.41
CA PHE A 228 0.07 -14.55 14.55
C PHE A 228 -1.11 -15.53 14.56
N ASN A 229 -2.28 -15.05 14.11
CA ASN A 229 -3.48 -15.87 13.90
C ASN A 229 -3.68 -16.16 12.41
N ALA A 230 -3.22 -17.33 11.95
CA ALA A 230 -3.28 -17.72 10.54
C ALA A 230 -4.70 -17.71 9.97
N GLY A 231 -5.70 -18.19 10.73
CA GLY A 231 -7.10 -18.20 10.27
C GLY A 231 -7.66 -16.80 9.98
N ARG A 232 -7.37 -15.82 10.85
CA ARG A 232 -7.74 -14.42 10.61
C ARG A 232 -6.96 -13.83 9.46
N MET A 233 -5.66 -14.08 9.39
CA MET A 233 -4.81 -13.57 8.32
C MET A 233 -5.26 -14.06 6.95
N ILE A 234 -5.60 -15.35 6.81
CA ILE A 234 -6.17 -15.90 5.57
C ILE A 234 -7.52 -15.25 5.26
N THR A 235 -8.40 -15.12 6.27
CA THR A 235 -9.73 -14.50 6.10
C THR A 235 -9.63 -13.05 5.62
N TYR A 236 -8.64 -12.30 6.10
CA TYR A 236 -8.41 -10.90 5.73
C TYR A 236 -7.46 -10.72 4.53
N GLY A 237 -6.92 -11.80 3.97
CA GLY A 237 -6.02 -11.76 2.81
C GLY A 237 -4.58 -11.34 3.12
N TYR A 238 -4.14 -11.41 4.38
CA TYR A 238 -2.76 -11.16 4.80
C TYR A 238 -1.86 -12.40 4.70
N MET A 239 -2.44 -13.60 4.62
CA MET A 239 -1.76 -14.85 4.31
C MET A 239 -2.53 -15.57 3.22
N TRP A 240 -1.83 -16.19 2.28
CA TRP A 240 -2.48 -16.96 1.22
C TRP A 240 -2.90 -18.35 1.71
N ASP A 241 -2.01 -19.00 2.44
CA ASP A 241 -2.17 -20.35 2.97
C ASP A 241 -1.39 -20.52 4.28
N ASP A 242 -1.37 -21.75 4.81
CA ASP A 242 -0.61 -22.08 6.03
C ASP A 242 0.81 -22.61 5.75
N SER A 243 1.37 -22.31 4.56
CA SER A 243 2.73 -22.74 4.21
C SER A 243 3.79 -22.06 5.07
N GLU A 244 5.00 -22.65 5.11
CA GLU A 244 6.13 -22.06 5.85
C GLU A 244 6.50 -20.68 5.31
N ASP A 245 6.43 -20.48 4.00
CA ASP A 245 6.74 -19.19 3.37
C ASP A 245 5.73 -18.10 3.78
N SER A 246 4.42 -18.43 3.79
CA SER A 246 3.36 -17.55 4.30
C SER A 246 3.58 -17.19 5.77
N LYS A 247 4.06 -18.13 6.59
CA LYS A 247 4.38 -17.91 8.01
C LYS A 247 5.59 -16.99 8.21
N ILE A 248 6.62 -17.15 7.39
CA ILE A 248 7.79 -16.25 7.40
C ILE A 248 7.36 -14.83 7.04
N HIS A 249 6.57 -14.69 5.98
CA HIS A 249 6.07 -13.40 5.53
C HIS A 249 5.18 -12.72 6.58
N ALA A 250 4.30 -13.47 7.25
CA ALA A 250 3.50 -12.95 8.37
C ALA A 250 4.34 -12.41 9.53
N LEU A 251 5.52 -13.01 9.80
CA LEU A 251 6.46 -12.50 10.80
C LEU A 251 7.20 -11.25 10.33
N GLU A 252 7.63 -11.21 9.07
CA GLU A 252 8.20 -9.99 8.48
C GLU A 252 7.22 -8.82 8.64
N GLU A 253 5.95 -9.03 8.28
CA GLU A 253 4.86 -8.07 8.46
C GLU A 253 4.69 -7.63 9.92
N CYS A 254 4.78 -8.57 10.88
CA CYS A 254 4.73 -8.21 12.31
C CYS A 254 5.88 -7.27 12.69
N PHE A 255 7.10 -7.53 12.20
CA PHE A 255 8.25 -6.67 12.44
C PHE A 255 8.09 -5.30 11.77
N VAL A 256 7.71 -5.26 10.49
CA VAL A 256 7.47 -4.02 9.75
C VAL A 256 6.43 -3.17 10.49
N ARG A 257 5.29 -3.75 10.87
CA ARG A 257 4.22 -3.04 11.59
C ARG A 257 4.68 -2.55 12.97
N GLY A 258 5.34 -3.40 13.75
CA GLY A 258 5.84 -3.03 15.07
C GLY A 258 6.85 -1.89 15.02
N ILE A 259 7.85 -1.99 14.14
CA ILE A 259 8.88 -0.96 13.97
C ILE A 259 8.27 0.33 13.39
N THR A 260 7.35 0.23 12.44
CA THR A 260 6.60 1.38 11.91
C THR A 260 5.90 2.15 13.03
N ILE A 261 5.14 1.45 13.88
CA ILE A 261 4.45 2.07 15.01
C ILE A 261 5.47 2.66 16.00
N GLY A 262 6.56 1.94 16.29
CA GLY A 262 7.60 2.36 17.21
C GLY A 262 8.31 3.65 16.77
N LEU A 263 8.71 3.74 15.51
CA LEU A 263 9.44 4.89 14.94
C LEU A 263 8.56 6.12 14.73
N SER A 264 7.25 5.94 14.54
CA SER A 264 6.34 7.05 14.27
C SER A 264 6.32 8.10 15.40
N SER A 265 5.99 9.34 15.03
CA SER A 265 5.86 10.47 15.94
C SER A 265 4.55 10.48 16.74
N MET A 266 3.68 9.50 16.50
CA MET A 266 2.40 9.32 17.17
C MET A 266 2.51 9.32 18.70
N SER A 267 1.45 9.79 19.35
CA SER A 267 1.29 9.70 20.80
C SER A 267 1.22 8.24 21.27
N LYS A 268 1.46 8.02 22.57
CA LYS A 268 1.34 6.68 23.19
C LYS A 268 -0.05 6.06 22.98
N GLN A 269 -1.10 6.88 23.00
CA GLN A 269 -2.47 6.42 22.78
C GLN A 269 -2.68 5.94 21.33
N GLU A 270 -2.22 6.73 20.36
CA GLU A 270 -2.29 6.37 18.94
C GLU A 270 -1.48 5.09 18.64
N LYS A 271 -0.25 4.99 19.17
CA LYS A 271 0.58 3.76 19.05
C LYS A 271 -0.14 2.54 19.62
N SER A 272 -0.77 2.69 20.79
CA SER A 272 -1.56 1.61 21.41
C SER A 272 -2.76 1.21 20.53
N GLN A 273 -3.41 2.17 19.87
CA GLN A 273 -4.55 1.91 19.00
C GLN A 273 -4.14 1.16 17.73
N TYR A 274 -3.04 1.56 17.07
CA TYR A 274 -2.50 0.85 15.90
C TYR A 274 -1.99 -0.56 16.24
N CYS A 275 -1.36 -0.71 17.41
CA CYS A 275 -0.97 -2.03 17.92
C CYS A 275 -2.20 -2.94 18.09
N LYS A 276 -3.28 -2.41 18.69
CA LYS A 276 -4.54 -3.13 18.84
C LYS A 276 -5.12 -3.53 17.48
N TRP A 277 -5.24 -2.60 16.52
CA TRP A 277 -5.76 -2.91 15.18
C TRP A 277 -4.93 -3.98 14.45
N SER A 278 -3.60 -3.95 14.59
CA SER A 278 -2.73 -4.98 14.03
C SER A 278 -2.98 -6.35 14.66
N CYS A 279 -3.10 -6.41 15.99
CA CYS A 279 -3.44 -7.65 16.71
C CYS A 279 -4.83 -8.17 16.34
N ASP A 280 -5.83 -7.28 16.23
CA ASP A 280 -7.20 -7.64 15.86
C ASP A 280 -7.24 -8.27 14.45
N SER A 281 -6.37 -7.80 13.56
CA SER A 281 -6.15 -8.32 12.20
C SER A 281 -5.32 -9.61 12.14
N GLY A 282 -4.80 -10.08 13.28
CA GLY A 282 -4.06 -11.34 13.40
C GLY A 282 -2.56 -11.18 13.62
N PHE A 283 -1.97 -9.98 13.52
CA PHE A 283 -0.54 -9.72 13.73
C PHE A 283 -0.20 -9.58 15.23
N LEU A 284 -0.23 -10.69 15.97
CA LEU A 284 -0.10 -10.68 17.43
C LEU A 284 1.28 -10.23 17.91
N PHE A 285 2.34 -10.54 17.15
CA PHE A 285 3.72 -10.30 17.54
C PHE A 285 4.14 -8.82 17.52
N VAL A 286 3.35 -7.96 16.87
CA VAL A 286 3.53 -6.50 16.86
C VAL A 286 3.70 -5.95 18.28
N ARG A 287 3.01 -6.54 19.27
CA ARG A 287 3.12 -6.14 20.67
C ARG A 287 4.50 -6.40 21.27
N GLU A 288 5.11 -7.54 20.96
CA GLU A 288 6.43 -7.89 21.49
C GLU A 288 7.53 -7.06 20.83
N VAL A 289 7.38 -6.76 19.53
CA VAL A 289 8.26 -5.82 18.82
C VAL A 289 8.24 -4.45 19.52
N LEU A 290 7.06 -3.90 19.79
CA LEU A 290 6.92 -2.60 20.46
C LEU A 290 7.49 -2.59 21.88
N LYS A 291 7.25 -3.63 22.68
CA LYS A 291 7.83 -3.74 24.03
C LYS A 291 9.36 -3.74 23.99
N ALA A 292 9.96 -4.41 23.01
CA ALA A 292 11.41 -4.42 22.89
C ALA A 292 11.95 -3.03 22.52
N MET A 293 11.23 -2.29 21.69
CA MET A 293 11.58 -0.90 21.34
C MET A 293 11.48 0.08 22.53
N ASP A 294 10.73 -0.26 23.59
CA ASP A 294 10.75 0.54 24.84
C ASP A 294 12.11 0.44 25.56
N THR A 295 12.94 -0.55 25.22
CA THR A 295 14.23 -0.83 25.87
C THR A 295 15.45 -0.61 24.98
N MET A 296 15.25 -0.50 23.67
CA MET A 296 16.32 -0.34 22.68
C MET A 296 15.83 0.44 21.47
N ASP A 297 16.59 1.46 21.07
CA ASP A 297 16.38 2.15 19.80
C ASP A 297 16.72 1.21 18.62
N VAL A 298 15.85 1.14 17.63
CA VAL A 298 16.04 0.30 16.44
C VAL A 298 16.56 1.17 15.29
N THR A 299 17.70 0.77 14.74
CA THR A 299 18.35 1.38 13.57
C THR A 299 18.66 0.31 12.54
N GLU A 300 19.02 0.71 11.33
CA GLU A 300 19.48 -0.22 10.29
C GLU A 300 20.66 -1.09 10.77
N GLU A 301 21.61 -0.49 11.51
CA GLU A 301 22.82 -1.17 11.95
C GLU A 301 22.55 -2.30 12.96
N ASN A 302 21.56 -2.13 13.84
CA ASN A 302 21.25 -3.10 14.88
C ASN A 302 20.02 -3.97 14.59
N LEU A 303 19.38 -3.79 13.42
CA LEU A 303 18.11 -4.45 13.10
C LEU A 303 18.18 -5.98 13.19
N GLY A 304 19.28 -6.57 12.70
CA GLY A 304 19.48 -8.02 12.78
C GLY A 304 19.53 -8.55 14.21
N ASP A 305 20.18 -7.82 15.12
CA ASP A 305 20.27 -8.19 16.54
C ASP A 305 18.95 -7.96 17.27
N PHE A 306 18.24 -6.88 16.93
CA PHE A 306 16.88 -6.63 17.40
C PHE A 306 15.95 -7.80 17.04
N ILE A 307 15.93 -8.25 15.77
CA ILE A 307 15.12 -9.40 15.34
C ILE A 307 15.45 -10.66 16.15
N ARG A 308 16.75 -10.96 16.35
CA ARG A 308 17.19 -12.12 17.15
C ARG A 308 16.70 -12.03 18.60
N GLN A 309 16.86 -10.86 19.22
CA GLN A 309 16.45 -10.64 20.60
C GLN A 309 14.94 -10.79 20.79
N VAL A 310 14.14 -10.20 19.89
CA VAL A 310 12.68 -10.22 19.98
C VAL A 310 12.14 -11.63 19.76
N MET A 311 12.60 -12.33 18.73
CA MET A 311 12.19 -13.72 18.48
C MET A 311 12.66 -14.68 19.59
N GLY A 312 13.84 -14.43 20.17
CA GLY A 312 14.40 -15.23 21.25
C GLY A 312 13.70 -15.03 22.61
N SER A 313 12.98 -13.93 22.81
CA SER A 313 12.32 -13.61 24.09
C SER A 313 10.79 -13.69 24.03
N GLY A 314 10.17 -13.39 22.89
CA GLY A 314 8.70 -13.18 22.79
C GLY A 314 7.86 -14.40 22.39
N CYS A 315 8.43 -15.42 21.74
CA CYS A 315 7.65 -16.55 21.20
C CYS A 315 8.27 -17.94 21.49
N VAL A 316 9.17 -18.09 22.47
CA VAL A 316 9.81 -19.39 22.76
C VAL A 316 8.74 -20.45 23.10
N LYS A 317 8.94 -21.66 22.56
CA LYS A 317 8.09 -22.84 22.79
C LYS A 317 7.96 -23.16 24.27
#